data_AF-A0A8S3J867-F1
#
_entry.id   AF-A0A8S3J867-F1
#
_cell.length_a   1.000
_cell.length_b   1.000
_cell.length_c   1.000
_cell.angle_alpha   90.00
_cell.angle_beta   90.00
_cell.angle_gamma   90.00
#
_symmetry.space_group_name_H-M   'P 1'
#
loop_
_entity.id
_entity.type
_entity.pdbx_description
1 polymer ?
#
loop_
_entity_poly.entity_id
_entity_poly.type
_entity_poly.pdbx_seq_one_letter_code
_entity_poly.pdbx_strand_id
1 'polypeptide(L)'
;AYDPELFGKALPCLTAIGSALPPDYAYSITRQDHLNDEREKVEMSRSYEPSPANISSVVLSPALEEFVKAYGESVHDQWSYAKIEQGWIYGEQINDKYRQHPNLKPYKSLDRK
;
A
#
# COMPACT_ATOMS: atom_id res chain seq x y z
N ALA A 1 17.14 38.24 26.53
CA ALA A 1 17.89 37.55 27.60
C ALA A 1 17.63 36.06 27.46
N TYR A 2 18.63 35.21 27.73
CA TYR A 2 18.46 33.76 27.76
C TYR A 2 17.57 33.38 28.95
N ASP A 3 16.51 32.61 28.70
CA ASP A 3 15.61 32.08 29.73
C ASP A 3 15.91 30.59 29.95
N PRO A 4 16.63 30.23 31.04
CA PRO A 4 17.01 28.86 31.32
C PRO A 4 15.81 27.94 31.62
N GLU A 5 14.70 28.48 32.14
CA GLU A 5 13.52 27.67 32.43
C GLU A 5 12.78 27.28 31.14
N LEU A 6 12.68 28.21 30.19
CA LEU A 6 12.09 27.92 28.88
C LEU A 6 12.94 26.91 28.10
N PHE A 7 14.26 27.04 28.17
CA PHE A 7 15.18 26.08 27.56
C PHE A 7 15.04 24.69 28.18
N GLY A 8 14.97 24.60 29.51
CA GLY A 8 14.75 23.33 30.22
C GLY A 8 13.43 22.65 29.85
N LYS A 9 12.37 23.42 29.57
CA LYS A 9 11.07 22.89 29.12
C LYS A 9 11.07 22.44 27.66
N ALA A 10 11.86 23.09 26.80
CA ALA A 10 11.95 22.77 25.38
C ALA A 10 12.92 21.60 25.07
N LEU A 11 13.90 21.36 25.93
CA LEU A 11 14.94 20.35 25.74
C LEU A 11 14.41 18.90 25.56
N PRO A 12 13.40 18.42 26.32
CA PRO A 12 12.84 17.08 26.12
C PRO A 12 12.16 16.92 24.76
N CYS A 13 11.44 17.95 24.30
CA CYS A 13 10.78 17.95 23.00
C CYS A 13 11.81 17.92 21.85
N LEU A 14 12.87 18.72 21.95
CA LEU A 14 13.94 18.75 20.95
C LEU A 14 14.71 17.41 20.90
N THR A 15 14.93 16.81 22.06
CA THR A 15 15.57 15.49 22.18
C THR A 15 14.70 14.40 21.55
N ALA A 16 13.39 14.42 21.80
CA ALA A 16 12.44 13.47 21.24
C ALA A 16 12.33 13.58 19.71
N ILE A 17 12.38 14.80 19.17
CA ILE A 17 12.41 15.01 17.71
C ILE A 17 13.74 14.51 17.14
N GLY A 18 14.87 14.83 17.78
CA GLY A 18 16.19 14.41 17.34
C GLY A 18 16.40 12.89 17.34
N SER A 19 15.77 12.15 18.26
CA SER A 19 15.85 10.69 18.32
C SER A 19 14.84 9.97 17.43
N ALA A 20 13.74 10.64 17.04
CA ALA A 20 12.76 10.11 16.10
C ALA A 20 13.21 10.24 14.64
N LEU A 21 14.21 11.09 14.38
CA LEU A 21 14.78 11.30 13.05
C LEU A 21 16.02 10.42 12.86
N PRO A 22 16.19 9.81 11.67
CA PRO A 22 17.39 9.04 11.37
C PRO A 22 18.63 9.96 11.36
N PRO A 23 19.83 9.41 11.67
CA PRO A 23 21.04 10.18 11.94
C PRO A 23 21.56 11.00 10.74
N ASP A 24 21.06 10.74 9.54
CA ASP A 24 21.33 11.43 8.28
C ASP A 24 20.49 12.71 8.08
N TYR A 25 19.40 12.91 8.85
CA TYR A 25 18.55 14.10 8.74
C TYR A 25 19.29 15.40 9.10
N ALA A 26 20.22 15.35 10.06
CA ALA A 26 21.03 16.52 10.42
C ALA A 26 22.05 16.91 9.33
N TYR A 27 22.43 15.96 8.47
CA TYR A 27 23.42 16.17 7.41
C TYR A 27 22.83 16.81 6.14
N SER A 28 21.54 16.59 5.86
CA SER A 28 20.87 17.14 4.67
C SER A 28 20.67 18.66 4.72
N ILE A 29 20.60 19.24 5.93
CA ILE A 29 20.46 20.69 6.12
C ILE A 29 21.77 21.46 5.95
N THR A 30 22.94 20.82 6.07
CA THR A 30 24.24 21.53 6.12
C THR A 30 25.17 21.39 4.90
N ARG A 31 24.81 20.67 3.83
CA ARG A 31 25.68 20.59 2.64
C ARG A 31 24.95 20.66 1.31
N GLN A 32 25.11 21.82 0.67
CA GLN A 32 24.98 22.09 -0.76
C GLN A 32 25.82 21.09 -1.60
N ASP A 33 25.11 20.34 -2.43
CA ASP A 33 25.27 20.08 -3.88
C ASP A 33 26.18 19.05 -4.55
N HIS A 34 27.34 18.55 -4.09
CA HIS A 34 28.22 17.93 -5.13
C HIS A 34 29.03 16.66 -4.85
N LEU A 35 28.78 15.87 -3.80
CA LEU A 35 29.61 14.65 -3.56
C LEU A 35 28.88 13.34 -3.17
N ASN A 36 27.54 13.29 -3.13
CA ASN A 36 26.82 12.09 -2.65
C ASN A 36 26.03 11.31 -3.71
N ASP A 37 26.02 11.75 -4.97
CA ASP A 37 25.23 11.14 -6.06
C ASP A 37 25.49 9.63 -6.26
N GLU A 38 26.73 9.17 -6.02
CA GLU A 38 27.10 7.77 -6.24
C GLU A 38 26.74 6.84 -5.07
N ARG A 39 26.54 7.34 -3.84
CA ARG A 39 26.18 6.50 -2.67
C ARG A 39 24.68 6.36 -2.48
N GLU A 40 23.91 7.41 -2.77
CA GLU A 40 22.45 7.35 -2.77
C GLU A 40 21.93 6.45 -3.90
N LYS A 41 22.61 6.43 -5.05
CA LYS A 41 22.28 5.51 -6.14
C LYS A 41 22.48 4.04 -5.75
N VAL A 42 23.48 3.70 -4.93
CA VAL A 42 23.76 2.31 -4.54
C VAL A 42 22.70 1.76 -3.55
N GLU A 43 22.17 2.59 -2.66
CA GLU A 43 21.10 2.13 -1.73
C GLU A 43 19.69 2.26 -2.30
N MET A 44 19.42 3.25 -3.16
CA MET A 44 18.17 3.33 -3.95
C MET A 44 18.13 2.30 -5.09
N SER A 45 19.25 1.64 -5.39
CA SER A 45 19.34 0.52 -6.36
C SER A 45 19.20 -0.86 -5.74
N ARG A 46 19.03 -0.98 -4.41
CA ARG A 46 18.61 -2.27 -3.83
C ARG A 46 17.17 -2.51 -4.26
N SER A 47 17.02 -3.29 -5.33
CA SER A 47 15.75 -3.81 -5.79
C SER A 47 15.02 -4.45 -4.61
N TYR A 48 13.79 -4.02 -4.37
CA TYR A 48 12.92 -4.63 -3.37
C TYR A 48 12.70 -6.10 -3.77
N GLU A 49 13.29 -7.01 -3.00
CA GLU A 49 13.13 -8.46 -3.17
C GLU A 49 12.28 -9.01 -2.00
N PRO A 50 10.94 -9.03 -2.14
CA PRO A 50 10.08 -9.62 -1.13
C PRO A 50 10.28 -11.14 -1.10
N SER A 51 10.43 -11.70 0.10
CA SER A 51 10.42 -13.15 0.32
C SER A 51 9.12 -13.54 1.04
N PRO A 52 8.01 -13.77 0.30
CA PRO A 52 6.74 -14.15 0.91
C PRO A 52 6.83 -15.50 1.61
N ALA A 53 6.06 -15.67 2.70
CA ALA A 53 5.95 -16.95 3.37
C ALA A 53 5.29 -18.00 2.44
N ASN A 54 5.85 -19.21 2.39
CA ASN A 54 5.23 -20.32 1.66
C ASN A 54 4.01 -20.82 2.42
N ILE A 55 2.83 -20.71 1.80
CA ILE A 55 1.54 -21.14 2.36
C ILE A 55 0.95 -22.38 1.68
N SER A 56 1.70 -23.07 0.82
CA SER A 56 1.19 -24.21 0.05
C SER A 56 0.79 -25.42 0.90
N SER A 57 1.32 -25.53 2.13
CA SER A 57 0.96 -26.60 3.09
C SER A 57 -0.20 -26.24 4.02
N VAL A 58 -0.72 -25.01 3.94
CA VAL A 58 -1.82 -24.56 4.80
C VAL A 58 -3.14 -25.08 4.23
N VAL A 59 -3.85 -25.89 5.03
CA VAL A 59 -5.18 -26.41 4.67
C VAL A 59 -6.23 -25.58 5.37
N LEU A 60 -7.19 -25.03 4.62
CA LEU A 60 -8.31 -24.29 5.17
C LEU A 60 -9.33 -25.28 5.75
N SER A 61 -9.99 -24.91 6.86
CA SER A 61 -11.11 -25.69 7.36
C SER A 61 -12.34 -25.50 6.45
N PRO A 62 -13.27 -26.46 6.38
CA PRO A 62 -14.46 -26.36 5.52
C PRO A 62 -15.29 -25.09 5.76
N ALA A 63 -15.43 -24.67 7.03
CA ALA A 63 -16.13 -23.45 7.39
C ALA A 63 -15.42 -22.19 6.84
N LEU A 64 -14.09 -22.21 6.78
CA LEU A 64 -13.29 -21.09 6.27
C LEU A 64 -13.32 -21.06 4.74
N GLU A 65 -13.39 -22.21 4.07
CA GLU A 65 -13.60 -22.27 2.62
C GLU A 65 -14.96 -21.69 2.21
N GLU A 66 -16.02 -22.02 2.95
CA GLU A 66 -17.35 -21.44 2.73
C GLU A 66 -17.34 -19.93 2.97
N PHE A 67 -16.68 -19.48 4.04
CA PHE A 67 -16.52 -18.06 4.32
C PHE A 67 -15.77 -17.34 3.19
N VAL A 68 -14.66 -17.90 2.69
CA VAL A 68 -13.89 -17.30 1.57
C VAL A 68 -14.77 -17.17 0.33
N LYS A 69 -15.61 -18.15 0.04
CA LYS A 69 -16.55 -18.09 -1.07
C LYS A 69 -17.59 -16.98 -0.88
N ALA A 70 -18.23 -16.91 0.30
CA ALA A 70 -19.21 -15.88 0.62
C ALA A 70 -18.59 -14.47 0.60
N TYR A 71 -17.35 -14.34 1.10
CA TYR A 71 -16.60 -13.10 1.06
C TYR A 71 -16.26 -12.69 -0.37
N GLY A 72 -15.83 -13.64 -1.21
CA GLY A 72 -15.60 -13.41 -2.63
C GLY A 72 -16.85 -12.92 -3.37
N GLU A 73 -18.01 -13.53 -3.09
CA GLU A 73 -19.31 -13.06 -3.59
C GLU A 73 -19.59 -11.62 -3.15
N SER A 74 -19.47 -11.31 -1.85
CA SER A 74 -19.73 -9.98 -1.30
C SER A 74 -18.81 -8.89 -1.87
N VAL A 75 -17.52 -9.18 -2.03
CA VAL A 75 -16.55 -8.24 -2.61
C VAL A 75 -16.86 -7.98 -4.08
N HIS A 76 -17.25 -9.02 -4.83
CA HIS A 76 -17.65 -8.88 -6.23
C HIS A 76 -18.94 -8.08 -6.38
N ASP A 77 -19.92 -8.29 -5.49
CA ASP A 77 -21.16 -7.52 -5.45
C ASP A 77 -20.88 -6.03 -5.21
N GLN A 78 -20.01 -5.71 -4.24
CA GLN A 78 -19.61 -4.33 -3.98
C GLN A 78 -18.87 -3.70 -5.18
N TRP A 79 -17.96 -4.44 -5.81
CA TRP A 79 -17.24 -3.98 -7.00
C TRP A 79 -18.19 -3.75 -8.19
N SER A 80 -19.10 -4.70 -8.44
CA SER A 80 -20.04 -4.64 -9.56
C SER A 80 -21.04 -3.51 -9.38
N TYR A 81 -21.53 -3.30 -8.15
CA TYR A 81 -22.39 -2.18 -7.81
C TYR A 81 -21.72 -0.83 -8.12
N ALA A 82 -20.49 -0.61 -7.62
CA ALA A 82 -19.75 0.61 -7.90
C ALA A 82 -19.48 0.82 -9.39
N LYS A 83 -19.25 -0.26 -10.15
CA LYS A 83 -19.08 -0.20 -11.60
C LYS A 83 -20.39 0.17 -12.31
N ILE A 84 -21.51 -0.40 -11.92
CA ILE A 84 -22.83 -0.09 -12.49
C ILE A 84 -23.21 1.37 -12.19
N GLU A 85 -22.94 1.87 -10.97
CA GLU A 85 -23.14 3.30 -10.64
C GLU A 85 -22.30 4.22 -11.53
N GLN A 86 -21.09 3.79 -11.90
CA GLN A 86 -20.25 4.49 -12.88
C GLN A 86 -20.73 4.28 -14.33
N GLY A 87 -21.90 3.69 -14.57
CA GLY A 87 -22.48 3.47 -15.90
C GLY A 87 -21.79 2.37 -16.69
N TRP A 88 -21.08 1.45 -16.03
CA TRP A 88 -20.54 0.28 -16.71
C TRP A 88 -21.62 -0.77 -16.95
N ILE A 89 -21.53 -1.45 -18.09
CA ILE A 89 -22.43 -2.51 -18.52
C ILE A 89 -21.65 -3.78 -18.83
N TYR A 90 -22.36 -4.90 -18.93
CA TYR A 90 -21.76 -6.14 -19.39
C TYR A 90 -21.31 -6.03 -20.86
N GLY A 91 -20.18 -6.67 -21.18
CA GLY A 91 -19.72 -6.91 -22.55
C GLY A 91 -18.61 -7.95 -22.56
N GLU A 92 -18.42 -8.66 -23.67
CA GLU A 92 -17.50 -9.81 -23.76
C GLU A 92 -16.03 -9.44 -23.55
N GLN A 93 -15.67 -8.18 -23.73
CA GLN A 93 -14.33 -7.63 -23.58
C GLN A 93 -14.39 -6.32 -22.79
N ILE A 94 -13.25 -5.91 -22.23
CA ILE A 94 -13.14 -4.60 -21.59
C ILE A 94 -13.18 -3.53 -22.68
N ASN A 95 -14.11 -2.57 -22.57
CA ASN A 95 -14.21 -1.46 -23.51
C ASN A 95 -14.56 -0.17 -22.77
N ASP A 96 -13.58 0.71 -22.58
CA ASP A 96 -13.77 1.95 -21.82
C ASP A 96 -14.70 2.94 -22.54
N LYS A 97 -14.70 2.96 -23.87
CA LYS A 97 -15.52 3.87 -24.68
C LYS A 97 -17.01 3.61 -24.48
N TYR A 98 -17.39 2.33 -24.42
CA TYR A 98 -18.77 1.91 -24.17
C TYR A 98 -19.00 1.47 -22.72
N ARG A 99 -17.99 1.65 -21.85
CA ARG A 99 -17.97 1.21 -20.44
C ARG A 99 -18.40 -0.24 -20.26
N GLN A 100 -17.81 -1.16 -21.03
CA GLN A 100 -18.11 -2.59 -20.94
C GLN A 100 -17.06 -3.34 -20.12
N HIS A 101 -17.50 -4.30 -19.31
CA HIS A 101 -16.60 -5.19 -18.56
C HIS A 101 -17.14 -6.64 -18.52
N PRO A 102 -16.32 -7.67 -18.84
CA PRO A 102 -16.77 -9.06 -18.93
C PRO A 102 -17.16 -9.69 -17.60
N ASN A 103 -16.57 -9.18 -16.50
CA ASN A 103 -16.90 -9.66 -15.16
C ASN A 103 -18.16 -9.02 -14.56
N LEU A 104 -18.88 -8.13 -15.27
CA LEU A 104 -20.19 -7.64 -14.83
C LEU A 104 -21.28 -8.71 -15.05
N LYS A 105 -21.08 -9.86 -14.42
CA LYS A 105 -21.96 -11.03 -14.37
C LYS A 105 -21.93 -11.60 -12.96
N PRO A 106 -22.91 -12.43 -12.56
CA PRO A 106 -22.95 -13.00 -11.22
C PRO A 106 -21.65 -13.73 -10.85
N TYR A 107 -21.18 -13.62 -9.60
CA TYR A 107 -19.92 -14.23 -9.15
C TYR A 107 -19.80 -15.72 -9.50
N LYS A 108 -20.90 -16.48 -9.38
CA LYS A 108 -20.97 -17.92 -9.69
C LYS A 108 -20.72 -18.26 -11.17
N SER A 109 -20.80 -17.27 -12.06
CA SER A 109 -20.55 -17.41 -13.50
C SER A 109 -19.17 -16.92 -13.93
N LEU A 110 -18.35 -16.45 -12.98
CA LEU A 110 -16.95 -16.11 -13.23
C LEU A 110 -16.12 -17.39 -13.30
N ASP A 111 -15.21 -17.44 -14.27
CA ASP A 111 -14.26 -18.53 -14.36
C ASP A 111 -13.23 -18.40 -13.23
N ARG A 112 -13.04 -19.48 -12.47
CA ARG A 112 -11.97 -19.56 -11.49
C ARG A 112 -10.66 -19.68 -12.27
N LYS A 113 -9.87 -18.60 -12.28
CA LYS A 113 -8.51 -18.58 -12.81
C LYS A 113 -7.51 -19.21 -11.84
#